data_AF-A0A144LWV4-F1
#
_entry.id   AF-A0A144LWV4-F1
#
_cell.length_a   1.000
_cell.length_b   1.000
_cell.length_c   1.000
_cell.angle_alpha   90.00
_cell.angle_beta   90.00
_cell.angle_gamma   90.00
#
_symmetry.space_group_name_H-M   'P 1'
#
loop_
_entity.id
_entity.type
_entity.pdbx_description
1 polymer ?
#
loop_
_entity_poly.entity_id
_entity_poly.type
_entity_poly.pdbx_seq_one_letter_code
_entity_poly.pdbx_strand_id
1 'polypeptide(L)'
;MIAAMAADAVRQQKRLNHVEEQIETVTEAVENIKRGTMRAGYVGYRQVVAKSGMSDAKCRNLVNAYRIPTDTHEFMTPDGLLSRRAIVELEPFMAAFRQMMSEAEPRGTRWYHPKMGLFQAIGWEG
;
A
#
# COMPACT_ATOMS: atom_id res chain seq x y z
N MET A 1 -3.01 -39.36 -43.47
CA MET A 1 -3.64 -38.02 -43.35
C MET A 1 -3.92 -37.61 -41.91
N ILE A 2 -4.38 -38.52 -41.04
CA ILE A 2 -4.73 -38.23 -39.63
C ILE A 2 -3.51 -37.85 -38.75
N ALA A 3 -2.36 -38.50 -38.93
CA ALA A 3 -1.16 -38.23 -38.12
C ALA A 3 -0.58 -36.81 -38.30
N ALA A 4 -0.69 -36.25 -39.51
CA ALA A 4 -0.23 -34.90 -39.79
C ALA A 4 -1.14 -33.84 -39.12
N MET A 5 -2.46 -34.04 -39.17
CA MET A 5 -3.43 -33.16 -38.50
C MET A 5 -3.29 -33.21 -36.98
N ALA A 6 -3.01 -34.38 -36.40
CA ALA A 6 -2.76 -34.51 -34.96
C ALA A 6 -1.46 -33.81 -34.53
N ALA A 7 -0.39 -33.92 -35.32
CA ALA A 7 0.88 -33.23 -35.05
C ALA A 7 0.74 -31.70 -35.15
N ASP A 8 -0.06 -31.20 -36.09
CA ASP A 8 -0.32 -29.76 -36.24
C ASP A 8 -1.21 -29.21 -35.12
N ALA A 9 -2.22 -29.96 -34.69
CA ALA A 9 -3.06 -29.58 -33.54
C ALA A 9 -2.24 -29.47 -32.24
N VAL A 10 -1.31 -30.41 -32.00
CA VAL A 10 -0.40 -30.36 -30.84
C VAL A 10 0.57 -29.17 -30.93
N ARG A 11 1.05 -28.81 -32.13
CA ARG A 11 1.89 -27.62 -32.33
C ARG A 11 1.12 -26.33 -32.12
N GLN A 12 -0.12 -26.25 -32.61
CA GLN A 12 -1.00 -25.10 -32.40
C GLN A 12 -1.33 -24.93 -30.91
N GLN A 13 -1.65 -26.02 -30.20
CA GLN A 13 -1.92 -25.96 -28.76
C GLN A 13 -0.71 -25.46 -27.97
N LYS A 14 0.51 -25.95 -28.28
CA LYS A 14 1.75 -25.46 -27.64
C LYS A 14 2.01 -23.98 -27.90
N ARG A 15 1.68 -23.47 -29.10
CA ARG A 15 1.79 -22.03 -29.42
C ARG A 15 0.75 -21.21 -28.66
N LEU A 16 -0.48 -21.69 -28.55
CA LEU A 16 -1.55 -21.00 -27.80
C LEU A 16 -1.20 -20.88 -26.32
N ASN A 17 -0.77 -21.98 -25.68
CA ASN A 17 -0.37 -21.95 -24.27
C ASN A 17 0.81 -20.98 -24.03
N HIS A 18 1.78 -20.92 -24.94
CA HIS A 18 2.90 -19.99 -24.83
C HIS A 18 2.47 -18.52 -25.00
N VAL A 19 1.48 -18.26 -25.85
CA VAL A 19 0.91 -16.91 -26.02
C VAL A 19 0.08 -16.51 -24.80
N GLU A 20 -0.69 -17.42 -24.20
CA GLU A 20 -1.43 -17.16 -22.96
C GLU A 20 -0.50 -16.79 -21.80
N GLU A 21 0.60 -17.53 -21.62
CA GLU A 21 1.62 -17.26 -20.59
C GLU A 21 2.33 -15.90 -20.81
N GLN A 22 2.60 -15.54 -22.07
CA GLN A 22 3.12 -14.22 -22.41
C GLN A 22 2.11 -13.10 -22.14
N ILE A 23 0.82 -13.32 -22.41
CA ILE A 23 -0.24 -12.35 -22.13
C ILE A 23 -0.38 -12.12 -20.62
N GLU A 24 -0.32 -13.18 -19.80
CA GLU A 24 -0.37 -13.07 -18.34
C GLU A 24 0.82 -12.26 -17.80
N THR A 25 2.03 -12.57 -18.29
CA THR A 25 3.27 -11.85 -17.92
C THR A 25 3.22 -10.38 -18.33
N VAL A 26 2.71 -10.06 -19.53
CA VAL A 26 2.54 -8.68 -20.00
C VAL A 26 1.46 -7.97 -19.16
N THR A 27 0.40 -8.67 -18.77
CA THR A 27 -0.67 -8.09 -17.94
C THR A 27 -0.15 -7.72 -16.56
N GLU A 28 0.65 -8.58 -15.92
CA GLU A 28 1.31 -8.29 -14.65
C GLU A 28 2.34 -7.15 -14.76
N ALA A 29 3.15 -7.15 -15.82
CA ALA A 29 4.12 -6.08 -16.06
C ALA A 29 3.41 -4.74 -16.28
N VAL A 30 2.30 -4.73 -17.04
CA VAL A 30 1.47 -3.55 -17.25
C VAL A 30 0.79 -3.10 -15.96
N GLU A 31 0.30 -4.01 -15.12
CA GLU A 31 -0.25 -3.68 -13.79
C GLU A 31 0.83 -3.08 -12.86
N ASN A 32 2.04 -3.62 -12.89
CA ASN A 32 3.18 -3.11 -12.10
C ASN A 32 3.66 -1.73 -12.60
N ILE A 33 3.67 -1.50 -13.93
CA ILE A 33 3.96 -0.20 -14.54
C ILE A 33 2.84 0.80 -14.24
N LYS A 34 1.57 0.40 -14.37
CA LYS A 34 0.40 1.21 -14.03
C LYS A 34 0.40 1.63 -12.57
N ARG A 35 0.82 0.76 -11.65
CA ARG A 35 0.84 1.08 -10.21
C ARG A 35 1.98 2.01 -9.80
N GLY A 36 3.05 2.10 -10.60
CA GLY A 36 4.32 2.68 -10.17
C GLY A 36 4.94 1.83 -9.05
N THR A 37 6.24 1.56 -9.11
CA THR A 37 6.93 0.90 -7.99
C THR A 37 6.96 1.86 -6.80
N MET A 38 6.12 1.60 -5.79
CA MET A 38 6.13 2.37 -4.55
C MET A 38 7.52 2.32 -3.94
N ARG A 39 8.07 3.49 -3.59
CA ARG A 39 9.38 3.59 -2.96
C ARG A 39 9.46 2.65 -1.76
N ALA A 40 10.51 1.83 -1.72
CA ALA A 40 10.71 0.87 -0.64
C ALA A 40 10.68 1.59 0.72
N GLY A 41 10.00 0.99 1.70
CA GLY A 41 9.81 1.56 3.04
C GLY A 41 8.68 2.58 3.17
N TYR A 42 8.13 3.08 2.06
CA TYR A 42 6.99 3.99 2.09
C TYR A 42 5.66 3.26 1.94
N VAL A 43 4.62 3.82 2.54
CA VAL A 43 3.27 3.27 2.58
C VAL A 43 2.23 4.37 2.39
N GLY A 44 1.04 4.00 1.91
CA GLY A 44 -0.09 4.92 1.84
C GLY A 44 -0.76 5.14 3.20
N TYR A 45 -1.43 6.28 3.38
CA TYR A 45 -2.12 6.64 4.63
C TYR A 45 -3.12 5.57 5.13
N ARG A 46 -3.79 4.86 4.21
CA ARG A 46 -4.70 3.77 4.57
C ARG A 46 -4.01 2.62 5.32
N GLN A 47 -2.74 2.35 5.02
CA GLN A 47 -1.98 1.29 5.70
C GLN A 47 -1.57 1.71 7.12
N VAL A 48 -1.15 2.96 7.32
CA VAL A 48 -0.81 3.45 8.68
C VAL A 48 -2.03 3.63 9.57
N VAL A 49 -3.20 3.98 9.00
CA VAL A 49 -4.49 3.93 9.71
C VAL A 49 -4.79 2.52 10.21
N ALA A 50 -4.68 1.53 9.34
CA ALA A 50 -4.92 0.14 9.72
C ALA A 50 -3.92 -0.38 10.77
N LYS A 51 -2.64 0.03 10.70
CA LYS A 51 -1.59 -0.42 11.62
C LYS A 51 -1.61 0.28 12.99
N SER A 52 -2.04 1.54 13.04
CA SER A 52 -2.08 2.32 14.29
C SER A 52 -3.44 2.29 14.99
N GLY A 53 -4.51 1.93 14.26
CA GLY A 53 -5.88 2.02 14.74
C GLY A 53 -6.36 3.46 14.97
N MET A 54 -5.60 4.47 14.51
CA MET A 54 -5.97 5.89 14.58
C MET A 54 -6.72 6.33 13.32
N SER A 55 -7.49 7.42 13.43
CA SER A 55 -8.09 8.02 12.24
C SER A 55 -7.04 8.62 11.30
N ASP A 56 -7.39 8.74 10.02
CA ASP A 56 -6.53 9.31 8.97
C ASP A 56 -6.03 10.73 9.32
N ALA A 57 -6.92 11.57 9.85
CA ALA A 57 -6.56 12.90 10.32
C ALA A 57 -5.52 12.85 11.47
N LYS A 58 -5.65 11.90 12.40
CA LYS A 58 -4.66 11.73 13.48
C LYS A 58 -3.34 11.17 12.97
N CYS A 59 -3.36 10.27 11.99
CA CYS A 59 -2.13 9.83 11.33
C CYS A 59 -1.39 11.01 10.67
N ARG A 60 -2.10 11.91 9.97
CA ARG A 60 -1.50 13.15 9.41
C ARG A 60 -0.96 14.09 10.48
N ASN A 61 -1.69 14.24 11.60
CA ASN A 61 -1.21 15.05 12.71
C ASN A 61 0.08 14.49 13.31
N LEU A 62 0.18 13.16 13.47
CA LEU A 62 1.41 12.52 13.96
C LEU A 62 2.58 12.79 13.00
N VAL A 63 2.36 12.59 11.69
CA VAL A 63 3.35 12.86 10.65
C VAL A 63 3.89 14.29 10.75
N ASN A 64 3.00 15.26 10.88
CA ASN A 64 3.37 16.67 11.00
C ASN A 64 4.08 16.98 12.34
N ALA A 65 3.55 16.46 13.46
CA ALA A 65 4.06 16.74 14.80
C ALA A 65 5.46 16.14 15.05
N TYR A 66 5.75 15.00 14.43
CA TYR A 66 7.03 14.28 14.57
C TYR A 66 7.94 14.42 13.33
N ARG A 67 7.54 15.23 12.34
CA ARG A 67 8.30 15.48 11.09
C ARG A 67 8.70 14.19 10.37
N ILE A 68 7.74 13.28 10.29
CA ILE A 68 7.93 11.96 9.70
C ILE A 68 8.10 12.13 8.18
N PRO A 69 9.10 11.50 7.54
CA PRO A 69 9.32 11.65 6.11
C PRO A 69 8.09 11.25 5.28
N THR A 70 7.72 12.13 4.36
CA THR A 70 6.64 11.91 3.39
C THR A 70 7.17 12.06 1.97
N ASP A 71 6.42 11.50 1.03
CA ASP A 71 6.70 11.61 -0.40
C ASP A 71 5.37 11.56 -1.16
N THR A 72 5.41 11.74 -2.48
CA THR A 72 4.26 11.61 -3.37
C THR A 72 4.45 10.43 -4.31
N HIS A 73 3.50 9.51 -4.29
CA HIS A 73 3.46 8.36 -5.19
C HIS A 73 2.55 8.64 -6.38
N GLU A 74 3.10 8.55 -7.59
CA GLU A 74 2.35 8.65 -8.84
C GLU A 74 1.93 7.26 -9.32
N PHE A 75 0.67 7.14 -9.76
CA PHE A 75 0.12 5.88 -10.26
C PHE A 75 -0.97 6.16 -11.29
N MET A 76 -1.13 5.24 -12.24
CA MET A 76 -2.22 5.24 -13.20
C MET A 76 -3.46 4.59 -12.58
N THR A 77 -4.59 5.27 -12.69
CA THR A 77 -5.89 4.72 -12.31
C THR A 77 -6.41 3.75 -13.41
N PRO A 78 -7.42 2.91 -13.11
CA PRO A 78 -7.95 1.95 -14.09
C PRO A 78 -8.48 2.57 -15.40
N ASP A 79 -8.99 3.81 -15.32
CA ASP A 79 -9.43 4.63 -16.45
C ASP A 79 -8.28 5.32 -17.20
N GLY A 80 -7.04 5.07 -16.81
CA GLY A 80 -5.85 5.57 -17.51
C GLY A 80 -5.46 7.00 -17.16
N LEU A 81 -5.96 7.55 -16.05
CA LEU A 81 -5.56 8.88 -15.58
C LEU A 81 -4.35 8.79 -14.64
N LEU A 82 -3.40 9.72 -14.79
CA LEU A 82 -2.32 9.87 -13.83
C LEU A 82 -2.88 10.46 -12.54
N SER A 83 -2.70 9.75 -11.43
CA SER A 83 -3.09 10.18 -10.10
C SER A 83 -1.91 10.21 -9.15
N ARG A 84 -2.06 10.94 -8.07
CA ARG A 84 -1.03 11.15 -7.04
C ARG A 84 -1.62 10.87 -5.68
N ARG A 85 -0.83 10.26 -4.80
CA ARG A 85 -1.18 10.10 -3.39
C ARG A 85 0.01 10.40 -2.50
N ALA A 86 -0.25 10.99 -1.34
CA ALA A 86 0.76 11.12 -0.30
C ALA A 86 1.10 9.75 0.30
N ILE A 87 2.38 9.52 0.50
CA ILE A 87 2.95 8.34 1.16
C ILE A 87 3.84 8.79 2.32
N VAL A 88 4.04 7.89 3.27
CA VAL A 88 4.81 8.12 4.49
C VAL A 88 5.77 6.96 4.73
N GLU A 89 6.95 7.23 5.26
CA GLU A 89 7.90 6.17 5.63
C GLU A 89 7.37 5.39 6.84
N LEU A 90 7.22 4.07 6.69
CA LEU A 90 6.50 3.23 7.64
C LEU A 90 7.24 3.10 8.98
N GLU A 91 8.54 2.85 8.95
CA GLU A 91 9.30 2.61 10.17
C GLU A 91 9.36 3.86 11.07
N PRO A 92 9.73 5.06 10.57
CA PRO A 92 9.65 6.29 11.35
C PRO A 92 8.23 6.59 11.86
N PHE A 93 7.21 6.29 11.05
CA PHE A 93 5.81 6.42 11.48
C PHE A 93 5.52 5.55 12.71
N MET A 94 5.85 4.26 12.65
CA MET A 94 5.55 3.32 13.74
C MET A 94 6.41 3.59 14.99
N ALA A 95 7.64 4.07 14.82
CA ALA A 95 8.48 4.50 15.94
C ALA A 95 7.87 5.71 16.66
N ALA A 96 7.49 6.77 15.92
CA ALA A 96 6.82 7.94 16.48
C ALA A 96 5.48 7.59 17.13
N PHE A 97 4.71 6.67 16.52
CA PHE A 97 3.45 6.19 17.07
C PHE A 97 3.65 5.51 18.43
N ARG A 98 4.58 4.56 18.55
CA ARG A 98 4.88 3.88 19.82
C ARG A 98 5.37 4.86 20.88
N GLN A 99 6.24 5.80 20.51
CA GLN A 99 6.71 6.84 21.43
C GLN A 99 5.54 7.68 21.93
N MET A 100 4.72 8.23 21.03
CA MET A 100 3.54 9.03 21.38
C MET A 100 2.59 8.24 22.28
N MET A 101 2.34 6.96 21.99
CA MET A 101 1.47 6.14 22.83
C MET A 101 2.06 5.88 24.23
N SER A 102 3.38 5.74 24.36
CA SER A 102 4.04 5.60 25.67
C SER A 102 3.93 6.86 26.55
N GLU A 103 3.72 8.02 25.93
CA GLU A 103 3.54 9.32 26.58
C GLU A 103 2.06 9.69 26.75
N ALA A 104 1.13 8.92 26.17
CA ALA A 104 -0.29 9.23 26.14
C ALA A 104 -1.02 8.77 27.40
N GLU A 105 -1.91 9.62 27.92
CA GLU A 105 -2.74 9.30 29.07
C GLU A 105 -4.05 8.62 28.66
N PRO A 106 -4.42 7.48 29.26
CA PRO A 106 -5.71 6.84 28.99
C PRO A 106 -6.87 7.69 29.53
N ARG A 107 -7.92 7.83 28.72
CA ARG A 107 -9.15 8.59 29.01
C ARG A 107 -10.38 7.79 28.55
N GLY A 108 -10.68 6.70 29.28
CA GLY A 108 -11.74 5.76 28.91
C GLY A 108 -11.37 4.99 27.64
N THR A 109 -12.20 5.06 26.60
CA THR A 109 -11.93 4.43 25.28
C THR A 109 -11.05 5.28 24.37
N ARG A 110 -10.43 6.34 24.91
CA ARG A 110 -9.63 7.33 24.18
C ARG A 110 -8.31 7.57 24.90
N TRP A 111 -7.42 8.28 24.22
CA TRP A 111 -6.09 8.66 24.70
C TRP A 111 -5.91 10.16 24.55
N TYR A 112 -5.21 10.78 25.50
CA TYR A 112 -4.82 12.17 25.43
C TYR A 112 -3.30 12.29 25.35
N HIS A 113 -2.81 13.12 24.44
CA HIS A 113 -1.39 13.47 24.36
C HIS A 113 -1.25 14.96 23.99
N PRO A 114 -0.34 15.74 24.59
CA PRO A 114 -0.26 17.19 24.39
C PRO A 114 -0.15 17.62 22.92
N LYS A 115 0.60 16.88 22.09
CA LYS A 115 0.75 17.16 20.65
C LYS A 115 -0.41 16.66 19.79
N MET A 116 -1.26 15.79 20.32
CA MET A 116 -2.28 15.07 19.54
C MET A 116 -3.71 15.37 19.99
N GLY A 117 -3.88 16.03 21.14
CA GLY A 117 -5.18 16.17 21.79
C GLY A 117 -5.79 14.82 22.16
N LEU A 118 -7.11 14.74 22.17
CA LEU A 118 -7.85 13.49 22.38
C LEU A 118 -7.94 12.69 21.07
N PHE A 119 -7.67 11.39 21.11
CA PHE A 119 -7.72 10.48 19.96
C PHE A 119 -8.07 9.05 20.36
N GLN A 120 -8.30 8.19 19.36
CA GLN A 120 -8.48 6.75 19.54
C GLN A 120 -7.35 6.02 18.81
N ALA A 121 -6.89 4.91 19.39
CA ALA A 121 -5.94 3.98 18.80
C ALA A 121 -6.46 2.56 19.04
N ILE A 122 -7.22 2.02 18.10
CA ILE A 122 -7.86 0.70 18.22
C ILE A 122 -6.79 -0.40 18.14
N GLY A 123 -6.85 -1.37 19.04
CA GLY A 123 -5.88 -2.46 19.10
C GLY A 123 -4.52 -2.06 19.70
N TRP A 124 -4.41 -0.85 20.25
CA TRP A 124 -3.30 -0.51 21.14
C TRP A 124 -3.58 -1.08 22.53
N GLU A 125 -2.89 -2.16 22.86
CA GLU A 125 -2.75 -2.67 24.21
C GLU A 125 -1.43 -2.12 24.74
N GLY A 126 -1.51 -1.17 25.68
CA GLY A 126 -0.34 -0.63 26.37
C GLY A 126 0.25 -1.63 27.34
#